data_AF-A0A4R2TKM2-F1
#
_entry.id   AF-A0A4R2TKM2-F1
#
_cell.length_a   1.000
_cell.length_b   1.000
_cell.length_c   1.000
_cell.angle_alpha   90.00
_cell.angle_beta   90.00
_cell.angle_gamma   90.00
#
_symmetry.space_group_name_H-M   'P 1'
#
loop_
_entity.id
_entity.type
_entity.pdbx_description
1 polymer ?
#
loop_
_entity_poly.entity_id
_entity_poly.type
_entity_poly.pdbx_seq_one_letter_code
_entity_poly.pdbx_strand_id
1 'polypeptide(L)'
;MHYCENLIEDESTVTKSESKNKYNIYKIIEVMDNKAIDNYAGAQVSYNIPKEFFDICKEKQVIKFNQIVGSGSRTKDEYILVNEFKLILGKNILKLIGEKYQNVNNKLLIHHATNNKPQLFKSQYEKHNDPGCKWFSELYDNNIQGNLLHYTVNLVEKTFEIDIEFKYDIANVKEKRVNYEINLNNHEDFKNFGLQLILFGPPGTGKSFQATKIIQEDYSDYSPTNQNNMFVFRTTIHSEYSYFDFVGSILPRVHNNDGDKTIEYKFTPGIFTQALKTAFSSPTQPVYLVLEEMSRGNIASIFGDIFQLLDRDSDGVSEYSIKNDLIQTEVFPSEGKDIYLPRNLNIIGTVNTSDQNVFVMDNAFKRRFEFEYVDLDPIKDTTGQLLNDFVIKLIENGVEYNILWSNFYQSFNKYIVEELSLPEDKQIGQFFIKFKENDDHYNNKQLYNKLLQYIWNDVNLINDSGKNFISKDIRSFSQAYKKLKNNENIFSENFLQLLMVYSNES
;
A
#
# COMPACT_ATOMS: atom_id res chain seq x y z
N MET A 1 -6.03 -22.52 -16.40
CA MET A 1 -5.73 -21.91 -17.71
C MET A 1 -4.28 -22.19 -18.03
N HIS A 2 -3.98 -22.91 -19.11
CA HIS A 2 -2.60 -23.10 -19.59
C HIS A 2 -2.40 -22.12 -20.75
N TYR A 3 -1.38 -21.25 -20.66
CA TYR A 3 -0.95 -20.38 -21.75
C TYR A 3 0.51 -20.72 -22.10
N CYS A 4 0.73 -21.25 -23.30
CA CYS A 4 2.04 -21.30 -23.95
C CYS A 4 2.19 -20.00 -24.75
N GLU A 5 3.14 -19.14 -24.41
CA GLU A 5 3.51 -17.99 -25.25
C GLU A 5 4.90 -18.23 -25.85
N ASN A 6 5.01 -18.09 -27.18
CA ASN A 6 6.27 -18.09 -27.91
C ASN A 6 6.70 -16.64 -28.14
N LEU A 7 7.83 -16.19 -27.59
CA LEU A 7 8.38 -14.83 -27.79
C LEU A 7 9.64 -14.83 -28.68
N ILE A 8 9.81 -13.72 -29.42
CA ILE A 8 10.54 -13.54 -30.71
C ILE A 8 12.03 -13.14 -30.55
N GLU A 9 12.81 -13.39 -31.62
CA GLU A 9 14.23 -13.08 -31.90
C GLU A 9 14.68 -11.62 -31.74
N ASP A 10 15.95 -11.45 -31.35
CA ASP A 10 16.77 -10.26 -31.57
C ASP A 10 17.29 -10.23 -33.03
N GLU A 11 16.92 -9.22 -33.81
CA GLU A 11 17.42 -9.01 -35.18
C GLU A 11 18.80 -8.34 -35.16
N SER A 12 19.86 -9.13 -35.32
CA SER A 12 21.07 -8.62 -35.97
C SER A 12 21.70 -9.68 -36.86
N THR A 13 21.59 -9.44 -38.17
CA THR A 13 22.31 -10.07 -39.29
C THR A 13 22.06 -11.57 -39.55
N VAL A 14 21.44 -11.89 -40.70
CA VAL A 14 21.98 -12.78 -41.77
C VAL A 14 20.94 -12.94 -42.89
N THR A 15 21.44 -12.97 -44.11
CA THR A 15 20.78 -13.01 -45.42
C THR A 15 19.93 -14.26 -45.71
N LYS A 16 18.94 -14.08 -46.60
CA LYS A 16 17.99 -15.07 -47.15
C LYS A 16 18.63 -16.41 -47.56
N SER A 17 18.59 -17.42 -46.68
CA SER A 17 18.33 -18.84 -47.03
C SER A 17 18.39 -19.76 -45.79
N GLU A 18 17.51 -19.62 -44.80
CA GLU A 18 17.37 -20.65 -43.75
C GLU A 18 16.07 -20.43 -42.95
N SER A 19 14.94 -20.80 -43.54
CA SER A 19 13.63 -20.77 -42.90
C SER A 19 13.23 -22.18 -42.46
N LYS A 20 13.64 -22.60 -41.26
CA LYS A 20 13.04 -23.70 -40.45
C LYS A 20 13.75 -23.87 -39.10
N ASN A 21 13.47 -23.00 -38.12
CA ASN A 21 13.59 -23.16 -36.65
C ASN A 21 13.83 -21.78 -36.01
N LYS A 22 12.78 -21.10 -35.53
CA LYS A 22 12.87 -19.69 -35.10
C LYS A 22 12.52 -19.41 -33.63
N TYR A 23 12.67 -20.38 -32.73
CA TYR A 23 12.48 -20.12 -31.29
C TYR A 23 13.59 -20.77 -30.47
N ASN A 24 14.35 -19.95 -29.76
CA ASN A 24 15.47 -20.37 -28.90
C ASN A 24 15.11 -20.36 -27.40
N ILE A 25 13.97 -19.78 -27.02
CA ILE A 25 13.48 -19.73 -25.64
C ILE A 25 12.04 -20.23 -25.60
N TYR A 26 11.75 -21.14 -24.68
CA TYR A 26 10.42 -21.68 -24.43
C TYR A 26 10.03 -21.41 -22.98
N LYS A 27 8.87 -20.82 -22.73
CA LYS A 27 8.37 -20.53 -21.37
C LYS A 27 6.93 -21.03 -21.20
N ILE A 28 6.65 -21.66 -20.07
CA ILE A 28 5.27 -21.99 -19.68
C ILE A 28 5.00 -21.72 -18.20
N ILE A 29 3.74 -21.41 -17.91
CA ILE A 29 3.21 -21.18 -16.57
C ILE A 29 2.25 -22.30 -16.20
N GLU A 30 2.44 -22.89 -15.03
CA GLU A 30 1.52 -23.87 -14.45
C GLU A 30 1.00 -23.44 -13.08
N VAL A 31 -0.31 -23.59 -12.87
CA VAL A 31 -0.94 -23.36 -11.57
C VAL A 31 -0.64 -24.55 -10.66
N MET A 32 -0.13 -24.29 -9.46
CA MET A 32 0.01 -25.34 -8.45
C MET A 32 -1.34 -25.68 -7.83
N ASP A 33 -1.84 -26.89 -8.14
CA ASP A 33 -2.91 -27.53 -7.38
C ASP A 33 -2.30 -28.44 -6.31
N ASN A 34 -2.15 -27.94 -5.09
CA ASN A 34 -1.91 -28.84 -3.95
C ASN A 34 -3.25 -29.49 -3.58
N LYS A 35 -3.46 -30.75 -4.00
CA LYS A 35 -4.39 -31.64 -3.29
C LYS A 35 -3.70 -32.16 -2.04
N ALA A 36 -3.66 -31.35 -0.99
CA ALA A 36 -3.33 -31.81 0.35
C ALA A 36 -3.91 -30.83 1.37
N ILE A 37 -5.08 -31.16 1.92
CA ILE A 37 -5.36 -31.27 3.37
C ILE A 37 -6.63 -32.13 3.45
N ASP A 38 -6.41 -33.45 3.43
CA ASP A 38 -7.18 -34.39 4.26
C ASP A 38 -6.13 -35.34 4.79
N ASN A 39 -6.01 -35.41 6.12
CA ASN A 39 -5.05 -36.24 6.84
C ASN A 39 -5.33 -37.74 6.63
N TYR A 40 -5.01 -38.26 5.44
CA TYR A 40 -4.78 -39.67 5.22
C TYR A 40 -3.30 -39.88 4.93
N ALA A 41 -2.63 -40.57 5.85
CA ALA A 41 -1.28 -41.07 5.68
C ALA A 41 -1.15 -41.77 4.31
N GLY A 42 -0.40 -41.15 3.38
CA GLY A 42 -0.04 -41.76 2.09
C GLY A 42 -0.36 -40.99 0.80
N ALA A 43 -0.85 -39.74 0.85
CA ALA A 43 -1.05 -38.96 -0.38
C ALA A 43 0.30 -38.57 -1.03
N GLN A 44 0.57 -39.07 -2.24
CA GLN A 44 1.75 -38.73 -3.04
C GLN A 44 1.54 -37.37 -3.70
N VAL A 45 2.26 -36.34 -3.24
CA VAL A 45 2.11 -34.97 -3.76
C VAL A 45 3.26 -34.62 -4.73
N SER A 46 2.96 -33.86 -5.77
CA SER A 46 3.85 -33.60 -6.91
C SER A 46 3.59 -32.26 -7.57
N TYR A 47 4.59 -31.67 -8.21
CA TYR A 47 4.41 -30.51 -9.08
C TYR A 47 4.27 -30.97 -10.53
N ASN A 48 3.22 -30.56 -11.20
CA ASN A 48 3.02 -30.87 -12.60
C ASN A 48 3.99 -30.06 -13.48
N ILE A 49 4.28 -30.62 -14.65
CA ILE A 49 4.86 -29.93 -15.78
C ILE A 49 3.86 -30.07 -16.94
N PRO A 50 3.52 -28.99 -17.66
CA PRO A 50 2.57 -29.09 -18.75
C PRO A 50 3.10 -30.01 -19.85
N LYS A 51 2.22 -30.89 -20.35
CA LYS A 51 2.60 -31.92 -21.32
C LYS A 51 3.24 -31.34 -22.58
N GLU A 52 2.71 -30.21 -23.07
CA GLU A 52 3.25 -29.51 -24.25
C GLU A 52 4.71 -29.07 -24.04
N PHE A 53 5.03 -28.49 -22.88
CA PHE A 53 6.38 -28.07 -22.55
C PHE A 53 7.34 -29.25 -22.37
N PHE A 54 6.87 -30.33 -21.75
CA PHE A 54 7.63 -31.57 -21.64
C PHE A 54 7.94 -32.19 -23.01
N ASP A 55 6.96 -32.22 -23.92
CA ASP A 55 7.13 -32.73 -25.28
C ASP A 55 8.13 -31.88 -26.08
N ILE A 56 8.10 -30.54 -25.92
CA ILE A 56 9.12 -29.63 -26.49
C ILE A 56 10.51 -29.95 -25.93
N CYS A 57 10.64 -30.14 -24.61
CA CYS A 57 11.92 -30.48 -23.98
C CYS A 57 12.48 -31.81 -24.53
N LYS A 58 11.62 -32.76 -24.86
CA LYS A 58 12.03 -34.01 -25.52
C LYS A 58 12.46 -33.79 -26.97
N GLU A 59 11.64 -33.08 -27.76
CA GLU A 59 11.92 -32.81 -29.18
C GLU A 59 13.26 -32.07 -29.34
N LYS A 60 13.50 -31.08 -28.48
CA LYS A 60 14.72 -30.25 -28.47
C LYS A 60 15.89 -30.87 -27.69
N GLN A 61 15.75 -32.13 -27.24
CA GLN A 61 16.81 -32.88 -26.53
C GLN A 61 17.35 -32.18 -25.27
N VAL A 62 16.50 -31.41 -24.59
CA VAL A 62 16.83 -30.72 -23.33
C VAL A 62 16.83 -31.72 -22.18
N ILE A 63 15.94 -32.71 -22.25
CA ILE A 63 15.85 -33.81 -21.28
C ILE A 63 16.04 -35.15 -21.99
N LYS A 64 16.58 -36.14 -21.27
CA LYS A 64 16.75 -37.52 -21.75
C LYS A 64 16.14 -38.50 -20.77
N PHE A 65 15.69 -39.64 -21.30
CA PHE A 65 15.29 -40.77 -20.47
C PHE A 65 16.49 -41.25 -19.62
N ASN A 66 16.23 -41.52 -18.35
CA ASN A 66 17.21 -42.02 -17.40
C ASN A 66 16.95 -43.49 -17.04
N GLN A 67 15.79 -43.76 -16.46
CA GLN A 67 15.43 -45.07 -15.94
C GLN A 67 13.90 -45.20 -15.75
N ILE A 68 13.43 -46.40 -15.48
CA ILE A 68 12.06 -46.65 -15.01
C ILE A 68 12.07 -46.73 -13.48
N VAL A 69 11.21 -45.98 -12.81
CA VAL A 69 11.05 -45.99 -11.35
C VAL A 69 9.68 -46.53 -10.94
N GLY A 70 9.61 -47.24 -9.81
CA GLY A 70 8.39 -47.84 -9.28
C GLY A 70 8.31 -49.36 -9.45
N SER A 71 7.21 -49.98 -9.03
CA SER A 71 7.00 -51.44 -9.08
C SER A 71 5.55 -51.79 -9.45
N GLY A 72 5.36 -52.87 -10.22
CA GLY A 72 4.02 -53.34 -10.62
C GLY A 72 3.32 -52.39 -11.60
N SER A 73 2.02 -52.15 -11.43
CA SER A 73 1.21 -51.30 -12.31
C SER A 73 1.44 -49.78 -12.15
N ARG A 74 2.43 -49.36 -11.33
CA ARG A 74 2.71 -47.94 -10.99
C ARG A 74 4.10 -47.48 -11.46
N THR A 75 4.64 -48.06 -12.53
CA THR A 75 5.92 -47.66 -13.12
C THR A 75 5.82 -46.29 -13.80
N LYS A 76 6.87 -45.48 -13.68
CA LYS A 76 7.01 -44.15 -14.31
C LYS A 76 8.37 -44.06 -14.99
N ASP A 77 8.42 -43.43 -16.15
CA ASP A 77 9.67 -43.07 -16.80
C ASP A 77 10.26 -41.83 -16.13
N GLU A 78 11.52 -41.91 -15.70
CA GLU A 78 12.28 -40.78 -15.18
C GLU A 78 13.12 -40.15 -16.29
N TYR A 79 13.05 -38.83 -16.40
CA TYR A 79 13.81 -38.01 -17.33
C TYR A 79 14.68 -37.03 -16.54
N ILE A 80 15.92 -36.86 -17.01
CA ILE A 80 16.89 -35.94 -16.44
C ILE A 80 17.34 -34.92 -17.46
N LEU A 81 17.83 -33.78 -16.98
CA LEU A 81 18.45 -32.77 -17.83
C LEU A 81 19.70 -33.36 -18.52
N VAL A 82 19.88 -33.07 -19.81
CA VAL A 82 21.11 -33.48 -20.51
C VAL A 82 22.30 -32.66 -20.00
N ASN A 83 23.50 -33.24 -20.02
CA ASN A 83 24.69 -32.65 -19.38
C ASN A 83 25.08 -31.26 -19.95
N GLU A 84 24.67 -30.95 -21.17
CA GLU A 84 24.91 -29.63 -21.78
C GLU A 84 24.08 -28.52 -21.15
N PHE A 85 22.95 -28.85 -20.52
CA PHE A 85 22.05 -27.88 -19.93
C PHE A 85 22.28 -27.74 -18.43
N LYS A 86 22.14 -26.52 -17.92
CA LYS A 86 22.21 -26.21 -16.49
C LYS A 86 20.82 -25.91 -15.92
N LEU A 87 20.50 -26.50 -14.76
CA LEU A 87 19.30 -26.12 -14.00
C LEU A 87 19.56 -24.81 -13.24
N ILE A 88 18.67 -23.84 -13.43
CA ILE A 88 18.66 -22.57 -12.72
C ILE A 88 17.40 -22.53 -11.85
N LEU A 89 17.56 -22.14 -10.59
CA LEU A 89 16.44 -21.81 -9.71
C LEU A 89 16.30 -20.30 -9.72
N GLY A 90 15.12 -19.82 -10.10
CA GLY A 90 14.85 -18.39 -10.18
C GLY A 90 14.79 -17.74 -8.81
N LYS A 91 14.73 -16.40 -8.82
CA LYS A 91 14.94 -15.59 -7.62
C LYS A 91 13.89 -15.86 -6.54
N ASN A 92 12.66 -16.16 -6.92
CA ASN A 92 11.59 -16.40 -5.94
C ASN A 92 11.71 -17.78 -5.30
N ILE A 93 12.13 -18.79 -6.04
CA ILE A 93 12.51 -20.09 -5.43
C ILE A 93 13.68 -19.89 -4.45
N LEU A 94 14.75 -19.21 -4.86
CA LEU A 94 15.91 -18.99 -3.99
C LEU A 94 15.56 -18.21 -2.71
N LYS A 95 14.60 -17.27 -2.76
CA LYS A 95 14.05 -16.63 -1.56
C LYS A 95 13.38 -17.61 -0.59
N LEU A 96 12.69 -18.64 -1.10
CA LEU A 96 11.98 -19.63 -0.28
C LEU A 96 12.92 -20.66 0.36
N ILE A 97 13.95 -21.11 -0.37
CA ILE A 97 14.81 -22.23 0.07
C ILE A 97 16.25 -21.83 0.39
N GLY A 98 16.58 -20.55 0.24
CA GLY A 98 17.87 -19.96 0.50
C GLY A 98 18.84 -20.00 -0.70
N GLU A 99 19.70 -18.97 -0.76
CA GLU A 99 20.72 -18.79 -1.81
C GLU A 99 21.80 -19.90 -1.83
N LYS A 100 21.84 -20.75 -0.80
CA LYS A 100 22.71 -21.94 -0.75
C LYS A 100 22.53 -22.84 -1.98
N TYR A 101 21.37 -22.80 -2.65
CA TYR A 101 21.11 -23.58 -3.86
C TYR A 101 21.53 -22.89 -5.17
N GLN A 102 21.92 -21.61 -5.16
CA GLN A 102 22.31 -20.87 -6.36
C GLN A 102 23.60 -21.43 -7.00
N ASN A 103 24.53 -21.89 -6.17
CA ASN A 103 25.85 -22.40 -6.59
C ASN A 103 25.98 -23.92 -6.49
N VAL A 104 24.86 -24.63 -6.27
CA VAL A 104 24.82 -26.10 -6.21
C VAL A 104 24.47 -26.65 -7.60
N ASN A 105 25.04 -27.81 -7.96
CA ASN A 105 24.67 -28.53 -9.18
C ASN A 105 23.30 -29.23 -8.99
N ASN A 106 22.24 -28.43 -9.02
CA ASN A 106 20.86 -28.90 -8.83
C ASN A 106 20.44 -29.85 -9.95
N LYS A 107 19.70 -30.90 -9.59
CA LYS A 107 19.21 -31.94 -10.49
C LYS A 107 17.73 -31.74 -10.79
N LEU A 108 17.37 -31.99 -12.04
CA LEU A 108 15.99 -32.01 -12.52
C LEU A 108 15.58 -33.48 -12.74
N LEU A 109 14.52 -33.93 -12.05
CA LEU A 109 13.99 -35.30 -12.14
C LEU A 109 12.50 -35.25 -12.50
N ILE A 110 12.18 -35.39 -13.78
CA ILE A 110 10.81 -35.37 -14.29
C ILE A 110 10.32 -36.80 -14.42
N HIS A 111 9.11 -37.08 -13.93
CA HIS A 111 8.51 -38.41 -13.98
C HIS A 111 7.24 -38.38 -14.81
N HIS A 112 7.13 -39.30 -15.77
CA HIS A 112 5.97 -39.38 -16.65
C HIS A 112 5.47 -40.82 -16.74
N ALA A 113 4.17 -41.01 -16.54
CA ALA A 113 3.48 -42.28 -16.81
C ALA A 113 2.55 -42.09 -18.01
N THR A 114 2.35 -43.13 -18.80
CA THR A 114 1.66 -43.09 -20.11
C THR A 114 0.31 -42.36 -20.10
N ASN A 115 -0.42 -42.38 -18.97
CA ASN A 115 -1.75 -41.77 -18.83
C ASN A 115 -1.80 -40.54 -17.90
N ASN A 116 -0.67 -40.04 -17.40
CA ASN A 116 -0.62 -38.94 -16.44
C ASN A 116 0.20 -37.76 -16.97
N LYS A 117 0.00 -36.57 -16.38
CA LYS A 117 0.86 -35.41 -16.64
C LYS A 117 2.31 -35.70 -16.16
N PRO A 118 3.33 -35.18 -16.87
CA PRO A 118 4.71 -35.17 -16.36
C PRO A 118 4.77 -34.40 -15.04
N GLN A 119 5.54 -34.90 -14.07
CA GLN A 119 5.51 -34.41 -12.68
C GLN A 119 6.87 -34.52 -11.98
N LEU A 120 7.14 -33.58 -11.08
CA LEU A 120 8.22 -33.61 -10.08
C LEU A 120 7.66 -34.21 -8.78
N PHE A 121 8.21 -35.34 -8.32
CA PHE A 121 7.73 -36.02 -7.11
C PHE A 121 8.72 -35.87 -5.96
N LYS A 122 8.29 -35.28 -4.84
CA LYS A 122 9.14 -35.14 -3.65
C LYS A 122 9.72 -36.48 -3.21
N SER A 123 8.87 -37.51 -3.16
CA SER A 123 9.26 -38.88 -2.77
C SER A 123 10.34 -39.51 -3.66
N GLN A 124 10.50 -39.03 -4.90
CA GLN A 124 11.54 -39.54 -5.80
C GLN A 124 12.84 -38.74 -5.64
N TYR A 125 12.74 -37.42 -5.51
CA TYR A 125 13.86 -36.56 -5.15
C TYR A 125 14.56 -37.00 -3.85
N GLU A 126 13.79 -37.41 -2.84
CA GLU A 126 14.34 -37.91 -1.58
C GLU A 126 15.06 -39.26 -1.69
N LYS A 127 14.70 -40.10 -2.67
CA LYS A 127 15.30 -41.43 -2.86
C LYS A 127 16.68 -41.39 -3.53
N HIS A 128 16.97 -40.33 -4.29
CA HIS A 128 18.25 -40.21 -5.02
C HIS A 128 19.45 -39.94 -4.10
N ASN A 129 19.24 -39.61 -2.82
CA ASN A 129 20.30 -39.31 -1.83
C ASN A 129 21.45 -38.44 -2.37
N ASP A 130 21.13 -37.53 -3.30
CA ASP A 130 22.05 -36.62 -3.97
C ASP A 130 21.80 -35.19 -3.42
N PRO A 131 22.83 -34.46 -2.95
CA PRO A 131 22.69 -33.07 -2.52
C PRO A 131 21.99 -32.16 -3.55
N GLY A 132 22.19 -32.42 -4.84
CA GLY A 132 21.55 -31.70 -5.94
C GLY A 132 20.05 -31.97 -6.08
N CYS A 133 19.48 -32.92 -5.32
CA CYS A 133 18.04 -33.17 -5.27
C CYS A 133 17.35 -32.48 -4.07
N LYS A 134 18.10 -31.96 -3.10
CA LYS A 134 17.52 -31.41 -1.86
C LYS A 134 16.68 -30.15 -2.06
N TRP A 135 17.03 -29.34 -3.07
CA TRP A 135 16.33 -28.09 -3.37
C TRP A 135 14.82 -28.29 -3.56
N PHE A 136 14.41 -29.40 -4.20
CA PHE A 136 13.00 -29.63 -4.51
C PHE A 136 12.23 -30.07 -3.27
N SER A 137 12.83 -30.89 -2.40
CA SER A 137 12.21 -31.27 -1.13
C SER A 137 12.03 -30.07 -0.21
N GLU A 138 13.05 -29.21 -0.10
CA GLU A 138 12.95 -27.96 0.67
C GLU A 138 11.97 -26.98 0.03
N LEU A 139 11.94 -26.88 -1.29
CA LEU A 139 10.97 -26.02 -1.98
C LEU A 139 9.55 -26.50 -1.71
N TYR A 140 9.35 -27.80 -1.79
CA TYR A 140 8.07 -28.40 -1.51
C TYR A 140 7.60 -28.11 -0.07
N ASP A 141 8.50 -28.21 0.91
CA ASP A 141 8.17 -28.01 2.34
C ASP A 141 7.91 -26.55 2.71
N ASN A 142 8.49 -25.59 1.98
CA ASN A 142 8.37 -24.16 2.27
C ASN A 142 7.32 -23.44 1.39
N ASN A 143 6.65 -24.15 0.47
CA ASN A 143 5.79 -23.51 -0.53
C ASN A 143 4.30 -23.67 -0.21
N ILE A 144 3.54 -22.60 -0.45
CA ILE A 144 2.13 -22.45 -0.08
C ILE A 144 1.24 -22.73 -1.30
N GLN A 145 0.03 -23.24 -1.07
CA GLN A 145 -0.93 -23.53 -2.14
C GLN A 145 -1.29 -22.27 -2.96
N GLY A 146 -1.42 -22.43 -4.28
CA GLY A 146 -1.94 -21.41 -5.18
C GLY A 146 -0.90 -20.67 -5.99
N ASN A 147 0.40 -20.81 -5.72
CA ASN A 147 1.45 -20.16 -6.52
C ASN A 147 1.54 -20.70 -7.96
N LEU A 148 2.13 -19.91 -8.87
CA LEU A 148 2.35 -20.28 -10.27
C LEU A 148 3.81 -20.73 -10.47
N LEU A 149 4.03 -21.90 -11.05
CA LEU A 149 5.36 -22.34 -11.51
C LEU A 149 5.64 -21.82 -12.90
N HIS A 150 6.80 -21.21 -13.05
CA HIS A 150 7.36 -20.83 -14.34
C HIS A 150 8.44 -21.83 -14.71
N TYR A 151 8.33 -22.41 -15.90
CA TYR A 151 9.39 -23.22 -16.50
C TYR A 151 9.90 -22.51 -17.74
N THR A 152 11.21 -22.29 -17.83
CA THR A 152 11.84 -21.66 -19.00
C THR A 152 12.99 -22.52 -19.49
N VAL A 153 13.10 -22.72 -20.80
CA VAL A 153 14.27 -23.36 -21.42
C VAL A 153 14.86 -22.39 -22.42
N ASN A 154 16.16 -22.13 -22.29
CA ASN A 154 16.95 -21.39 -23.27
C ASN A 154 17.91 -22.36 -23.99
N LEU A 155 17.69 -22.57 -25.29
CA LEU A 155 18.49 -23.48 -26.12
C LEU A 155 19.87 -22.91 -26.48
N VAL A 156 20.02 -21.58 -26.49
CA VAL A 156 21.28 -20.89 -26.79
C VAL A 156 22.19 -20.88 -25.57
N GLU A 157 21.65 -20.44 -24.43
CA GLU A 157 22.40 -20.41 -23.16
C GLU A 157 22.50 -21.80 -22.50
N LYS A 158 21.77 -22.78 -23.04
CA LYS A 158 21.67 -24.14 -22.50
C LYS A 158 21.25 -24.12 -21.02
N THR A 159 20.14 -23.44 -20.72
CA THR A 159 19.60 -23.35 -19.37
C THR A 159 18.17 -23.89 -19.30
N PHE A 160 17.85 -24.52 -18.17
CA PHE A 160 16.49 -24.88 -17.77
C PHE A 160 16.23 -24.16 -16.46
N GLU A 161 15.34 -23.18 -16.45
CA GLU A 161 14.99 -22.40 -15.27
C GLU A 161 13.63 -22.84 -14.72
N ILE A 162 13.56 -22.94 -13.40
CA ILE A 162 12.30 -23.06 -12.66
C ILE A 162 12.22 -21.85 -11.73
N ASP A 163 11.11 -21.13 -11.74
CA ASP A 163 10.81 -20.12 -10.73
C ASP A 163 9.34 -20.18 -10.29
N ILE A 164 9.00 -19.43 -9.26
CA ILE A 164 7.63 -19.32 -8.74
C ILE A 164 7.17 -17.87 -8.80
N GLU A 165 5.91 -17.67 -9.17
CA GLU A 165 5.19 -16.41 -9.02
C GLU A 165 4.13 -16.58 -7.93
N PHE A 166 4.16 -15.69 -6.94
CA PHE A 166 3.24 -15.73 -5.81
C PHE A 166 1.88 -15.17 -6.22
N LYS A 167 0.81 -15.96 -6.06
CA LYS A 167 -0.52 -15.60 -6.60
C LYS A 167 -1.27 -14.52 -5.81
N TYR A 168 -0.66 -13.93 -4.78
CA TYR A 168 -1.21 -12.75 -4.11
C TYR A 168 -0.85 -11.42 -4.79
N ASP A 169 -0.23 -11.45 -5.97
CA ASP A 169 0.21 -10.26 -6.69
C ASP A 169 -0.56 -9.94 -7.99
N ILE A 170 -1.81 -10.41 -8.14
CA ILE A 170 -2.63 -10.08 -9.32
C ILE A 170 -4.07 -9.73 -8.94
N ALA A 171 -4.28 -8.50 -8.50
CA ALA A 171 -5.56 -7.83 -8.69
C ALA A 171 -5.49 -6.33 -8.95
N ASN A 172 -4.34 -5.63 -8.82
CA ASN A 172 -4.37 -4.16 -8.97
C ASN A 172 -3.14 -3.46 -9.57
N VAL A 173 -2.27 -4.11 -10.35
CA VAL A 173 -1.25 -3.35 -11.12
C VAL A 173 -1.03 -3.94 -12.52
N LYS A 174 -2.02 -3.80 -13.40
CA LYS A 174 -1.78 -3.60 -14.83
C LYS A 174 -2.65 -2.45 -15.34
N GLU A 175 -2.25 -1.24 -15.00
CA GLU A 175 -2.21 -0.09 -15.91
C GLU A 175 -1.47 1.09 -15.26
N LYS A 176 -0.14 1.01 -15.25
CA LYS A 176 0.80 2.11 -15.46
C LYS A 176 2.23 1.58 -15.40
N ARG A 177 2.74 1.18 -16.57
CA ARG A 177 4.17 1.04 -16.83
C ARG A 177 4.77 2.44 -16.79
N VAL A 178 5.57 2.74 -15.77
CA VAL A 178 6.75 3.59 -15.90
C VAL A 178 7.88 2.84 -15.21
N ASN A 179 9.00 2.72 -15.92
CA ASN A 179 10.19 1.96 -15.55
C ASN A 179 10.61 2.17 -14.09
N TYR A 180 10.75 1.07 -13.34
CA TYR A 180 11.80 0.96 -12.33
C TYR A 180 12.46 -0.40 -12.51
N GLU A 181 13.62 -0.38 -13.15
CA GLU A 181 14.62 -1.42 -13.00
C GLU A 181 15.07 -1.41 -11.54
N ILE A 182 14.85 -2.50 -10.81
CA ILE A 182 15.40 -2.67 -9.47
C ILE A 182 16.92 -2.85 -9.62
N ASN A 183 17.64 -1.75 -9.38
CA ASN A 183 19.04 -1.77 -9.02
C ASN A 183 19.18 -2.51 -7.67
N LEU A 184 19.57 -3.79 -7.71
CA LEU A 184 19.91 -4.59 -6.51
C LEU A 184 21.26 -4.19 -5.87
N ASN A 185 21.69 -2.93 -6.02
CA ASN A 185 22.95 -2.41 -5.49
C ASN A 185 22.81 -1.21 -4.55
N ASN A 186 21.59 -0.81 -4.17
CA ASN A 186 21.41 0.15 -3.08
C ASN A 186 20.82 -0.59 -1.88
N HIS A 187 21.58 -0.69 -0.79
CA HIS A 187 20.97 -0.73 0.52
C HIS A 187 20.14 0.56 0.64
N GLU A 188 18.83 0.48 0.42
CA GLU A 188 17.95 1.56 0.88
C GLU A 188 18.00 1.53 2.39
N ASP A 189 18.69 2.50 2.98
CA ASP A 189 18.62 2.82 4.40
C ASP A 189 17.20 3.33 4.69
N PHE A 190 16.24 2.41 4.76
CA PHE A 190 14.87 2.70 5.17
C PHE A 190 14.92 3.34 6.55
N LYS A 191 14.26 4.49 6.68
CA LYS A 191 14.39 5.34 7.87
C LYS A 191 13.41 4.96 8.96
N ASN A 192 12.24 4.44 8.59
CA ASN A 192 11.12 4.29 9.51
C ASN A 192 10.78 2.83 9.76
N PHE A 193 10.99 2.39 11.01
CA PHE A 193 10.53 1.11 11.54
C PHE A 193 9.83 1.36 12.88
N GLY A 194 8.66 0.76 13.07
CA GLY A 194 7.91 0.80 14.32
C GLY A 194 7.20 2.13 14.58
N LEU A 195 7.13 3.03 13.60
CA LEU A 195 6.56 4.37 13.76
C LEU A 195 5.08 4.28 14.15
N GLN A 196 4.70 4.98 15.22
CA GLN A 196 3.30 5.20 15.61
C GLN A 196 3.10 6.68 15.85
N LEU A 197 2.66 7.40 14.83
CA LEU A 197 2.60 8.87 14.83
C LEU A 197 1.17 9.36 14.62
N ILE A 198 0.75 10.37 15.38
CA ILE A 198 -0.46 11.14 15.15
C ILE A 198 -0.08 12.58 14.83
N LEU A 199 -0.39 13.00 13.61
CA LEU A 199 -0.31 14.38 13.16
C LEU A 199 -1.61 15.08 13.54
N PHE A 200 -1.54 16.13 14.37
CA PHE A 200 -2.73 16.85 14.83
C PHE A 200 -2.61 18.36 14.65
N GLY A 201 -3.75 19.02 14.54
CA GLY A 201 -3.82 20.48 14.42
C GLY A 201 -5.06 20.96 13.66
N PRO A 202 -5.18 22.28 13.44
CA PRO A 202 -6.31 22.89 12.77
C PRO A 202 -6.54 22.38 11.31
N PRO A 203 -7.73 22.57 10.75
CA PRO A 203 -8.04 22.12 9.40
C PRO A 203 -7.22 22.93 8.37
N GLY A 204 -6.67 22.24 7.38
CA GLY A 204 -5.89 22.89 6.32
C GLY A 204 -4.42 23.18 6.66
N THR A 205 -3.87 22.69 7.78
CA THR A 205 -2.43 22.85 8.10
C THR A 205 -1.51 21.93 7.30
N GLY A 206 -2.05 20.95 6.56
CA GLY A 206 -1.25 20.05 5.73
C GLY A 206 -0.88 18.72 6.39
N LYS A 207 -1.57 18.29 7.46
CA LYS A 207 -1.36 16.97 8.10
C LYS A 207 -1.25 15.80 7.12
N SER A 208 -2.22 15.65 6.22
CA SER A 208 -2.20 14.57 5.20
C SER A 208 -1.06 14.72 4.19
N PHE A 209 -0.58 15.95 3.95
CA PHE A 209 0.59 16.23 3.13
C PHE A 209 1.89 15.84 3.87
N GLN A 210 2.01 16.16 5.15
CA GLN A 210 3.15 15.74 5.97
C GLN A 210 3.21 14.21 6.13
N ALA A 211 2.09 13.53 6.36
CA ALA A 211 2.05 12.06 6.34
C ALA A 211 2.57 11.50 5.02
N THR A 212 2.24 12.15 3.90
CA THR A 212 2.74 11.77 2.58
C THR A 212 4.24 12.01 2.45
N LYS A 213 4.77 13.10 3.03
CA LYS A 213 6.20 13.40 3.04
C LYS A 213 7.01 12.37 3.81
N ILE A 214 6.52 11.92 4.97
CA ILE A 214 7.14 10.85 5.77
C ILE A 214 7.24 9.56 4.93
N ILE A 215 6.14 9.17 4.28
CA ILE A 215 6.12 7.98 3.42
C ILE A 215 7.09 8.14 2.23
N GLN A 216 7.20 9.35 1.67
CA GLN A 216 8.12 9.66 0.57
C GLN A 216 9.60 9.56 0.95
N GLU A 217 9.94 9.50 2.24
CA GLU A 217 11.33 9.26 2.67
C GLU A 217 11.79 7.84 2.35
N ASP A 218 10.89 6.86 2.47
CA ASP A 218 11.15 5.46 2.11
C ASP A 218 10.67 5.13 0.69
N TYR A 219 9.66 5.85 0.18
CA TYR A 219 9.04 5.62 -1.12
C TYR A 219 8.88 6.94 -1.90
N SER A 220 9.97 7.42 -2.50
CA SER A 220 10.02 8.75 -3.17
C SER A 220 8.89 9.01 -4.17
N ASP A 221 8.46 7.97 -4.89
CA ASP A 221 7.45 8.06 -5.95
C ASP A 221 6.01 7.90 -5.43
N TYR A 222 5.84 7.74 -4.12
CA TYR A 222 4.51 7.62 -3.51
C TYR A 222 3.71 8.91 -3.72
N SER A 223 2.47 8.75 -4.17
CA SER A 223 1.48 9.81 -4.22
C SER A 223 0.15 9.30 -3.66
N PRO A 224 -0.57 10.10 -2.84
CA PRO A 224 -1.89 9.72 -2.34
C PRO A 224 -2.92 9.52 -3.46
N THR A 225 -2.71 10.15 -4.62
CA THR A 225 -3.58 10.04 -5.80
C THR A 225 -3.26 8.83 -6.66
N ASN A 226 -2.10 8.21 -6.44
CA ASN A 226 -1.64 7.02 -7.16
C ASN A 226 -1.31 5.92 -6.14
N GLN A 227 -2.35 5.24 -5.67
CA GLN A 227 -2.29 4.20 -4.62
C GLN A 227 -1.61 2.89 -5.08
N ASN A 228 -0.76 2.94 -6.10
CA ASN A 228 -0.12 1.75 -6.67
C ASN A 228 1.04 1.21 -5.80
N ASN A 229 1.36 1.84 -4.66
CA ASN A 229 2.36 1.30 -3.75
C ASN A 229 1.74 0.22 -2.87
N MET A 230 2.15 -1.03 -3.08
CA MET A 230 1.67 -2.21 -2.36
C MET A 230 1.99 -2.22 -0.85
N PHE A 231 2.90 -1.36 -0.39
CA PHE A 231 3.30 -1.23 1.00
C PHE A 231 2.58 -0.09 1.74
N VAL A 232 1.70 0.66 1.08
CA VAL A 232 0.99 1.79 1.70
C VAL A 232 -0.53 1.56 1.67
N PHE A 233 -1.11 1.43 2.86
CA PHE A 233 -2.52 1.21 3.10
C PHE A 233 -3.11 2.47 3.72
N ARG A 234 -4.00 3.17 3.02
CA ARG A 234 -4.58 4.44 3.50
C ARG A 234 -6.10 4.38 3.51
N THR A 235 -6.70 4.77 4.62
CA THR A 235 -8.15 4.91 4.77
C THR A 235 -8.51 6.19 5.52
N THR A 236 -9.78 6.58 5.45
CA THR A 236 -10.36 7.67 6.22
C THR A 236 -11.39 7.12 7.19
N ILE A 237 -11.26 7.48 8.46
CA ILE A 237 -12.19 7.13 9.52
C ILE A 237 -13.43 8.01 9.43
N HIS A 238 -14.60 7.40 9.53
CA HIS A 238 -15.90 8.06 9.62
C HIS A 238 -16.70 7.49 10.80
N SER A 239 -17.83 8.11 11.14
CA SER A 239 -18.61 7.79 12.34
C SER A 239 -19.13 6.35 12.41
N GLU A 240 -19.32 5.73 11.25
CA GLU A 240 -19.78 4.34 11.11
C GLU A 240 -18.63 3.36 10.85
N TYR A 241 -17.39 3.84 10.74
CA TYR A 241 -16.23 2.98 10.54
C TYR A 241 -16.03 2.12 11.78
N SER A 242 -15.95 0.81 11.58
CA SER A 242 -16.03 -0.17 12.65
C SER A 242 -14.82 -1.10 12.68
N TYR A 243 -14.74 -1.90 13.74
CA TYR A 243 -13.79 -3.01 13.82
C TYR A 243 -13.88 -3.95 12.60
N PHE A 244 -15.07 -4.13 12.04
CA PHE A 244 -15.31 -5.01 10.89
C PHE A 244 -14.81 -4.46 9.55
N ASP A 245 -14.64 -3.13 9.44
CA ASP A 245 -14.01 -2.48 8.30
C ASP A 245 -12.48 -2.49 8.45
N PHE A 246 -12.01 -2.34 9.68
CA PHE A 246 -10.60 -2.30 10.03
C PHE A 246 -9.94 -3.69 9.92
N VAL A 247 -10.51 -4.67 10.61
CA VAL A 247 -10.01 -6.05 10.67
C VAL A 247 -10.53 -6.89 9.51
N GLY A 248 -11.81 -6.72 9.16
CA GLY A 248 -12.46 -7.48 8.10
C GLY A 248 -13.72 -8.18 8.58
N SER A 249 -14.45 -8.71 7.61
CA SER A 249 -15.78 -9.30 7.82
C SER A 249 -15.94 -10.60 7.07
N ILE A 250 -16.75 -11.51 7.60
CA ILE A 250 -17.21 -12.69 6.87
C ILE A 250 -18.36 -12.27 5.97
N LEU A 251 -18.15 -12.32 4.65
CA LEU A 251 -19.13 -11.91 3.65
C LEU A 251 -19.56 -13.12 2.80
N PRO A 252 -20.85 -13.19 2.39
CA PRO A 252 -21.31 -14.23 1.48
C PRO A 252 -20.78 -13.98 0.05
N ARG A 253 -20.28 -15.03 -0.59
CA ARG A 253 -19.91 -15.07 -2.01
C ARG A 253 -20.82 -16.07 -2.72
N VAL A 254 -21.45 -15.62 -3.80
CA VAL A 254 -22.34 -16.45 -4.60
C VAL A 254 -21.55 -17.07 -5.74
N HIS A 255 -21.51 -18.40 -5.79
CA HIS A 255 -20.97 -19.14 -6.93
C HIS A 255 -22.13 -19.63 -7.81
N ASN A 256 -22.04 -19.33 -9.10
CA ASN A 256 -22.96 -19.84 -10.11
C ASN A 256 -22.29 -20.99 -10.85
N ASN A 257 -22.52 -22.22 -10.40
CA ASN A 257 -22.10 -23.41 -11.13
C ASN A 257 -23.35 -24.12 -11.63
N ASP A 258 -23.46 -24.28 -12.95
CA ASP A 258 -24.47 -25.13 -13.62
C ASP A 258 -25.93 -24.97 -13.14
N GLY A 259 -26.36 -23.73 -12.88
CA GLY A 259 -27.75 -23.42 -12.53
C GLY A 259 -28.10 -23.54 -11.05
N ASP A 260 -27.18 -24.02 -10.20
CA ASP A 260 -27.37 -24.08 -8.75
C ASP A 260 -26.58 -22.97 -8.06
N LYS A 261 -27.29 -22.13 -7.28
CA LYS A 261 -26.68 -21.01 -6.56
C LYS A 261 -26.20 -21.48 -5.20
N THR A 262 -24.88 -21.58 -5.04
CA THR A 262 -24.27 -21.91 -3.74
C THR A 262 -23.73 -20.63 -3.08
N ILE A 263 -23.96 -20.48 -1.77
CA ILE A 263 -23.47 -19.36 -0.97
C ILE A 263 -22.31 -19.86 -0.12
N GLU A 264 -21.12 -19.32 -0.35
CA GLU A 264 -19.92 -19.56 0.46
C GLU A 264 -19.67 -18.33 1.35
N TYR A 265 -19.48 -18.54 2.65
CA TYR A 265 -19.08 -17.46 3.55
C TYR A 265 -17.55 -17.38 3.59
N LYS A 266 -16.99 -16.24 3.19
CA LYS A 266 -15.55 -16.02 3.14
C LYS A 266 -15.16 -14.77 3.90
N PHE A 267 -14.13 -14.89 4.74
CA PHE A 267 -13.51 -13.73 5.37
C PHE A 267 -12.90 -12.81 4.31
N THR A 268 -13.25 -11.54 4.38
CA THR A 268 -12.70 -10.48 3.54
C THR A 268 -11.91 -9.56 4.46
N PRO A 269 -10.56 -9.56 4.36
CA PRO A 269 -9.73 -8.81 5.29
C PRO A 269 -9.91 -7.31 5.12
N GLY A 270 -10.01 -6.62 6.26
CA GLY A 270 -10.01 -5.17 6.34
C GLY A 270 -8.61 -4.60 6.16
N ILE A 271 -8.52 -3.27 6.15
CA ILE A 271 -7.28 -2.58 5.80
C ILE A 271 -6.11 -2.89 6.75
N PHE A 272 -6.38 -3.06 8.05
CA PHE A 272 -5.35 -3.42 9.02
C PHE A 272 -4.82 -4.83 8.74
N THR A 273 -5.71 -5.80 8.53
CA THR A 273 -5.32 -7.19 8.28
C THR A 273 -4.53 -7.30 6.97
N GLN A 274 -4.89 -6.54 5.94
CA GLN A 274 -4.12 -6.45 4.70
C GLN A 274 -2.72 -5.88 4.94
N ALA A 275 -2.60 -4.75 5.65
CA ALA A 275 -1.32 -4.15 5.99
C ALA A 275 -0.44 -5.09 6.81
N LEU A 276 -1.02 -5.74 7.82
CA LEU A 276 -0.31 -6.68 8.68
C LEU A 276 0.20 -7.90 7.89
N LYS A 277 -0.64 -8.47 7.02
CA LYS A 277 -0.25 -9.57 6.14
C LYS A 277 0.93 -9.18 5.23
N THR A 278 0.88 -7.99 4.65
CA THR A 278 1.97 -7.46 3.83
C THR A 278 3.25 -7.29 4.65
N ALA A 279 3.15 -6.77 5.88
CA ALA A 279 4.30 -6.57 6.75
C ALA A 279 4.99 -7.90 7.09
N PHE A 280 4.23 -8.96 7.37
CA PHE A 280 4.80 -10.29 7.59
C PHE A 280 5.37 -10.93 6.33
N SER A 281 4.74 -10.69 5.17
CA SER A 281 5.19 -11.24 3.89
C SER A 281 6.44 -10.55 3.35
N SER A 282 6.67 -9.30 3.77
CA SER A 282 7.78 -8.44 3.32
C SER A 282 8.53 -7.82 4.51
N PRO A 283 9.21 -8.62 5.35
CA PRO A 283 9.78 -8.16 6.63
C PRO A 283 10.87 -7.09 6.50
N THR A 284 11.47 -6.94 5.32
CA THR A 284 12.52 -5.93 5.05
C THR A 284 11.95 -4.62 4.52
N GLN A 285 10.66 -4.55 4.17
CA GLN A 285 10.04 -3.38 3.54
C GLN A 285 9.16 -2.65 4.57
N PRO A 286 9.31 -1.32 4.73
CA PRO A 286 8.42 -0.53 5.59
C PRO A 286 6.98 -0.54 5.06
N VAL A 287 6.03 -1.03 5.84
CA VAL A 287 4.61 -1.01 5.51
C VAL A 287 3.93 0.10 6.27
N TYR A 288 3.19 0.96 5.59
CA TYR A 288 2.48 2.09 6.19
C TYR A 288 0.98 1.83 6.24
N LEU A 289 0.40 1.96 7.43
CA LEU A 289 -1.03 2.06 7.65
C LEU A 289 -1.38 3.51 8.01
N VAL A 290 -2.04 4.23 7.10
CA VAL A 290 -2.43 5.63 7.25
C VAL A 290 -3.92 5.72 7.58
N LEU A 291 -4.24 6.27 8.74
CA LEU A 291 -5.60 6.47 9.25
C LEU A 291 -5.93 7.96 9.28
N GLU A 292 -6.63 8.44 8.26
CA GLU A 292 -7.07 9.83 8.21
C GLU A 292 -8.27 10.08 9.11
N GLU A 293 -8.36 11.28 9.67
CA GLU A 293 -9.54 11.76 10.40
C GLU A 293 -9.93 10.88 11.60
N MET A 294 -8.94 10.38 12.34
CA MET A 294 -9.15 9.42 13.44
C MET A 294 -10.17 9.91 14.49
N SER A 295 -10.23 11.21 14.74
CA SER A 295 -11.18 11.80 15.69
C SER A 295 -12.64 11.67 15.28
N ARG A 296 -12.97 11.28 14.03
CA ARG A 296 -14.36 11.12 13.57
C ARG A 296 -14.99 9.76 13.89
N GLY A 297 -14.22 8.82 14.42
CA GLY A 297 -14.71 7.49 14.80
C GLY A 297 -14.29 7.10 16.21
N ASN A 298 -14.98 6.12 16.79
CA ASN A 298 -14.59 5.57 18.09
C ASN A 298 -13.36 4.67 17.92
N ILE A 299 -12.18 5.27 17.98
CA ILE A 299 -10.90 4.61 17.72
C ILE A 299 -10.66 3.40 18.63
N ALA A 300 -11.01 3.50 19.92
CA ALA A 300 -10.87 2.38 20.85
C ALA A 300 -11.70 1.17 20.39
N SER A 301 -12.96 1.40 19.98
CA SER A 301 -13.82 0.36 19.45
C SER A 301 -13.37 -0.17 18.09
N ILE A 302 -12.80 0.68 17.22
CA ILE A 302 -12.29 0.29 15.90
C ILE A 302 -11.08 -0.65 16.05
N PHE A 303 -10.17 -0.34 16.97
CA PHE A 303 -8.99 -1.19 17.23
C PHE A 303 -9.35 -2.45 18.03
N GLY A 304 -10.33 -2.40 18.93
CA GLY A 304 -10.79 -3.58 19.67
C GLY A 304 -9.65 -4.27 20.43
N ASP A 305 -9.39 -5.54 20.13
CA ASP A 305 -8.32 -6.35 20.71
C ASP A 305 -6.92 -5.98 20.19
N ILE A 306 -6.81 -5.44 18.96
CA ILE A 306 -5.55 -4.92 18.38
C ILE A 306 -5.00 -3.75 19.22
N PHE A 307 -5.85 -3.09 20.00
CA PHE A 307 -5.44 -2.00 20.88
C PHE A 307 -4.28 -2.38 21.82
N GLN A 308 -4.21 -3.64 22.25
CA GLN A 308 -3.12 -4.14 23.10
C GLN A 308 -1.79 -4.26 22.33
N LEU A 309 -1.83 -4.51 21.02
CA LEU A 309 -0.63 -4.65 20.20
C LEU A 309 0.07 -3.31 19.90
N LEU A 310 -0.59 -2.19 20.20
CA LEU A 310 -0.02 -0.87 20.01
C LEU A 310 1.03 -0.51 21.07
N ASP A 311 1.12 -1.25 22.18
CA ASP A 311 2.24 -1.15 23.12
C ASP A 311 3.46 -1.83 22.48
N ARG A 312 4.45 -1.05 22.04
CA ARG A 312 5.67 -1.52 21.36
C ARG A 312 6.91 -1.41 22.24
N ASP A 313 7.83 -2.34 22.05
CA ASP A 313 9.15 -2.35 22.65
C ASP A 313 10.13 -1.40 21.93
N SER A 314 11.38 -1.37 22.41
CA SER A 314 12.44 -0.54 21.83
C SER A 314 12.86 -0.95 20.40
N ASP A 315 12.53 -2.16 19.97
CA ASP A 315 12.80 -2.66 18.62
C ASP A 315 11.62 -2.39 17.66
N GLY A 316 10.56 -1.75 18.16
CA GLY A 316 9.35 -1.41 17.41
C GLY A 316 8.44 -2.61 17.19
N VAL A 317 8.59 -3.71 17.93
CA VAL A 317 7.69 -4.87 17.90
C VAL A 317 6.67 -4.74 19.03
N SER A 318 5.45 -5.24 18.86
CA SER A 318 4.49 -5.22 19.96
C SER A 318 4.95 -6.07 21.15
N GLU A 319 4.88 -5.53 22.37
CA GLU A 319 5.30 -6.21 23.60
C GLU A 319 4.44 -7.44 23.92
N TYR A 320 3.18 -7.41 23.48
CA TYR A 320 2.21 -8.46 23.69
C TYR A 320 1.75 -9.03 22.35
N SER A 321 1.25 -10.26 22.40
CA SER A 321 0.53 -10.90 21.31
C SER A 321 -0.94 -11.09 21.69
N ILE A 322 -1.80 -11.23 20.67
CA ILE A 322 -3.23 -11.53 20.85
C ILE A 322 -3.64 -12.75 20.05
N LYS A 323 -4.75 -13.37 20.45
CA LYS A 323 -5.41 -14.42 19.68
C LYS A 323 -6.61 -13.84 18.95
N ASN A 324 -6.54 -13.85 17.63
CA ASN A 324 -7.61 -13.37 16.77
C ASN A 324 -7.71 -14.27 15.54
N ASP A 325 -8.69 -15.18 15.54
CA ASP A 325 -8.81 -16.24 14.53
C ASP A 325 -9.04 -15.67 13.12
N LEU A 326 -9.72 -14.52 13.01
CA LEU A 326 -9.99 -13.86 11.73
C LEU A 326 -8.69 -13.38 11.08
N ILE A 327 -7.86 -12.67 11.86
CA ILE A 327 -6.56 -12.18 11.40
C ILE A 327 -5.62 -13.37 11.18
N GLN A 328 -5.57 -14.30 12.13
CA GLN A 328 -4.70 -15.47 12.08
C GLN A 328 -4.94 -16.32 10.84
N THR A 329 -6.20 -16.58 10.47
CA THR A 329 -6.50 -17.36 9.26
C THR A 329 -6.02 -16.67 7.99
N GLU A 330 -5.98 -15.34 7.97
CA GLU A 330 -5.54 -14.58 6.79
C GLU A 330 -4.02 -14.35 6.76
N VAL A 331 -3.39 -14.13 7.92
CA VAL A 331 -1.97 -13.77 8.07
C VAL A 331 -1.09 -15.02 8.25
N PHE A 332 -1.57 -16.01 9.03
CA PHE A 332 -0.86 -17.25 9.38
C PHE A 332 -1.75 -18.50 9.18
N PRO A 333 -2.28 -18.77 7.97
CA PRO A 333 -3.28 -19.81 7.71
C PRO A 333 -2.89 -21.23 8.16
N SER A 334 -1.59 -21.51 8.34
CA SER A 334 -1.06 -22.86 8.61
C SER A 334 -0.35 -23.00 9.96
N GLU A 335 -0.17 -21.92 10.73
CA GLU A 335 0.79 -21.92 11.85
C GLU A 335 0.16 -21.74 13.23
N GLY A 336 -1.11 -21.32 13.33
CA GLY A 336 -1.79 -21.14 14.61
C GLY A 336 -1.04 -20.20 15.57
N LYS A 337 -0.29 -19.23 15.03
CA LYS A 337 0.52 -18.27 15.79
C LYS A 337 -0.31 -17.11 16.31
N ASP A 338 0.03 -16.62 17.50
CA ASP A 338 -0.55 -15.40 18.02
C ASP A 338 -0.14 -14.20 17.13
N ILE A 339 -1.01 -13.19 17.08
CA ILE A 339 -0.83 -11.98 16.28
C ILE A 339 -0.02 -10.96 17.08
N TYR A 340 0.93 -10.31 16.42
CA TYR A 340 1.74 -9.21 16.95
C TYR A 340 2.01 -8.18 15.84
N LEU A 341 2.36 -6.93 16.18
CA LEU A 341 2.78 -5.95 15.17
C LEU A 341 4.29 -6.10 14.92
N PRO A 342 4.73 -6.40 13.70
CA PRO A 342 6.14 -6.45 13.39
C PRO A 342 6.73 -5.03 13.29
N ARG A 343 8.05 -4.92 13.48
CA ARG A 343 8.79 -3.65 13.43
C ARG A 343 8.67 -2.91 12.09
N ASN A 344 8.39 -3.60 11.00
CA ASN A 344 8.25 -2.96 9.69
C ASN A 344 6.82 -2.43 9.43
N LEU A 345 5.87 -2.59 10.35
CA LEU A 345 4.55 -1.98 10.23
C LEU A 345 4.53 -0.63 10.96
N ASN A 346 4.43 0.45 10.19
CA ASN A 346 4.29 1.84 10.63
C ASN A 346 2.82 2.26 10.59
N ILE A 347 2.35 3.02 11.58
CA ILE A 347 0.99 3.55 11.68
C ILE A 347 1.05 5.07 11.78
N ILE A 348 0.39 5.76 10.86
CA ILE A 348 0.29 7.23 10.84
C ILE A 348 -1.18 7.64 10.91
N GLY A 349 -1.54 8.45 11.89
CA GLY A 349 -2.87 9.01 12.08
C GLY A 349 -2.92 10.50 11.77
N THR A 350 -4.07 11.00 11.31
CA THR A 350 -4.35 12.45 11.28
C THR A 350 -5.57 12.79 12.13
N VAL A 351 -5.48 13.91 12.86
CA VAL A 351 -6.54 14.38 13.77
C VAL A 351 -6.77 15.87 13.58
N ASN A 352 -8.01 16.24 13.29
CA ASN A 352 -8.44 17.63 13.36
C ASN A 352 -8.84 17.98 14.79
N THR A 353 -8.34 19.10 15.30
CA THR A 353 -8.68 19.61 16.63
C THR A 353 -10.01 20.38 16.64
N SER A 354 -10.44 20.90 15.48
CA SER A 354 -11.56 21.83 15.30
C SER A 354 -12.96 21.22 15.16
N ASP A 355 -13.03 19.91 14.94
CA ASP A 355 -14.28 19.26 14.55
C ASP A 355 -15.24 19.16 15.76
N GLN A 356 -16.46 19.65 15.60
CA GLN A 356 -17.45 19.76 16.70
C GLN A 356 -18.05 18.40 17.14
N ASN A 357 -17.95 17.37 16.30
CA ASN A 357 -18.52 16.03 16.54
C ASN A 357 -17.42 14.96 16.49
N VAL A 358 -16.44 15.08 17.39
CA VAL A 358 -15.32 14.15 17.49
C VAL A 358 -15.42 13.23 18.69
N PHE A 359 -14.92 12.01 18.52
CA PHE A 359 -14.63 11.12 19.62
C PHE A 359 -13.30 11.55 20.25
N VAL A 360 -13.34 11.79 21.56
CA VAL A 360 -12.14 12.10 22.34
C VAL A 360 -11.28 10.84 22.41
N MET A 361 -10.04 10.92 21.93
CA MET A 361 -9.07 9.86 22.14
C MET A 361 -8.69 9.80 23.63
N ASP A 362 -8.83 8.62 24.23
CA ASP A 362 -8.49 8.42 25.63
C ASP A 362 -6.97 8.47 25.87
N ASN A 363 -6.59 8.65 27.14
CA ASN A 363 -5.18 8.74 27.53
C ASN A 363 -4.41 7.44 27.30
N ALA A 364 -5.09 6.29 27.27
CA ALA A 364 -4.46 5.00 27.02
C ALA A 364 -4.06 4.85 25.54
N PHE A 365 -4.85 5.38 24.61
CA PHE A 365 -4.52 5.48 23.19
C PHE A 365 -3.39 6.49 22.98
N LYS A 366 -3.50 7.67 23.62
CA LYS A 366 -2.50 8.74 23.47
C LYS A 366 -1.08 8.32 23.84
N ARG A 367 -0.89 7.51 24.88
CA ARG A 367 0.46 7.07 25.29
C ARG A 367 1.15 6.10 24.32
N ARG A 368 0.44 5.53 23.34
CA ARG A 368 0.95 4.53 22.36
C ARG A 368 1.31 5.14 21.01
N PHE A 369 1.15 6.44 20.89
CA PHE A 369 1.49 7.19 19.70
C PHE A 369 2.31 8.41 20.12
N GLU A 370 3.28 8.76 19.29
CA GLU A 370 3.87 10.08 19.31
C GLU A 370 2.87 11.07 18.71
N PHE A 371 2.77 12.26 19.30
CA PHE A 371 1.87 13.31 18.84
C PHE A 371 2.72 14.47 18.34
N GLU A 372 2.53 14.82 17.07
CA GLU A 372 3.23 15.94 16.44
C GLU A 372 2.21 16.97 15.97
N TYR A 373 2.38 18.19 16.46
CA TYR A 373 1.56 19.32 16.08
C TYR A 373 1.99 19.83 14.70
N VAL A 374 1.05 19.92 13.77
CA VAL A 374 1.29 20.48 12.45
C VAL A 374 0.94 21.96 12.48
N ASP A 375 1.99 22.78 12.55
CA ASP A 375 1.90 24.22 12.74
C ASP A 375 1.19 24.94 11.57
N LEU A 376 0.86 26.20 11.81
CA LEU A 376 0.22 27.14 10.91
C LEU A 376 1.23 27.91 10.08
N ASP A 377 2.52 27.61 10.22
CA ASP A 377 3.57 28.25 9.44
C ASP A 377 3.37 28.02 7.93
N PRO A 378 3.62 29.05 7.09
CA PRO A 378 3.47 28.89 5.65
C PRO A 378 4.40 27.83 5.08
N ILE A 379 3.81 26.83 4.43
CA ILE A 379 4.53 25.76 3.76
C ILE A 379 5.07 26.29 2.42
N LYS A 380 6.36 26.03 2.21
CA LYS A 380 7.11 26.37 1.00
C LYS A 380 7.48 25.10 0.24
N ASP A 381 7.63 25.22 -1.08
CA ASP A 381 8.21 24.17 -1.90
C ASP A 381 9.75 24.11 -1.77
N THR A 382 10.38 23.22 -2.54
CA THR A 382 11.85 23.06 -2.54
C THR A 382 12.59 24.28 -3.09
N THR A 383 11.92 25.19 -3.79
CA THR A 383 12.48 26.46 -4.29
C THR A 383 12.31 27.61 -3.30
N GLY A 384 11.59 27.38 -2.19
CA GLY A 384 11.25 28.39 -1.20
C GLY A 384 9.99 29.19 -1.53
N GLN A 385 9.25 28.82 -2.59
CA GLN A 385 8.00 29.47 -2.97
C GLN A 385 6.86 28.99 -2.07
N LEU A 386 6.01 29.91 -1.62
CA LEU A 386 4.80 29.59 -0.85
C LEU A 386 3.85 28.72 -1.68
N LEU A 387 3.43 27.60 -1.10
CA LEU A 387 2.41 26.75 -1.71
C LEU A 387 1.02 27.35 -1.55
N ASN A 388 0.15 27.22 -2.56
CA ASN A 388 -1.27 27.55 -2.42
C ASN A 388 -1.54 28.98 -1.88
N ASP A 389 -0.76 29.97 -2.34
CA ASP A 389 -0.97 31.37 -1.99
C ASP A 389 -1.76 32.10 -3.09
N PHE A 390 -2.49 33.14 -2.71
CA PHE A 390 -3.36 33.92 -3.59
C PHE A 390 -3.46 35.36 -3.09
N VAL A 391 -3.50 36.33 -4.02
CA VAL A 391 -3.71 37.75 -3.67
C VAL A 391 -5.20 38.06 -3.54
N ILE A 392 -5.64 38.27 -2.32
CA ILE A 392 -6.97 38.78 -1.99
C ILE A 392 -7.02 40.27 -2.30
N LYS A 393 -8.04 40.68 -3.07
CA LYS A 393 -8.34 42.09 -3.34
C LYS A 393 -9.47 42.56 -2.43
N LEU A 394 -9.22 43.58 -1.63
CA LEU A 394 -10.24 44.22 -0.79
C LEU A 394 -10.27 45.72 -1.04
N ILE A 395 -11.47 46.28 -1.07
CA ILE A 395 -11.72 47.70 -1.24
C ILE A 395 -12.27 48.24 0.07
N GLU A 396 -11.56 49.17 0.69
CA GLU A 396 -11.97 49.89 1.89
C GLU A 396 -11.86 51.39 1.61
N ASN A 397 -12.96 52.13 1.78
CA ASN A 397 -13.05 53.58 1.50
C ASN A 397 -12.54 54.00 0.10
N GLY A 398 -12.76 53.14 -0.90
CA GLY A 398 -12.36 53.38 -2.29
C GLY A 398 -10.88 53.10 -2.58
N VAL A 399 -10.11 52.63 -1.59
CA VAL A 399 -8.72 52.20 -1.76
C VAL A 399 -8.66 50.68 -1.88
N GLU A 400 -7.96 50.17 -2.89
CA GLU A 400 -7.72 48.75 -3.09
C GLU A 400 -6.49 48.28 -2.30
N TYR A 401 -6.66 47.18 -1.57
CA TYR A 401 -5.65 46.49 -0.80
C TYR A 401 -5.43 45.11 -1.42
N ASN A 402 -4.16 44.79 -1.69
CA ASN A 402 -3.71 43.48 -2.17
C ASN A 402 -3.06 42.75 -1.02
N ILE A 403 -3.68 41.67 -0.56
CA ILE A 403 -3.28 40.93 0.64
C ILE A 403 -2.97 39.50 0.24
N LEU A 404 -1.78 39.01 0.54
CA LEU A 404 -1.46 37.60 0.37
C LEU A 404 -2.33 36.76 1.31
N TRP A 405 -2.85 35.63 0.81
CA TRP A 405 -3.61 34.69 1.62
C TRP A 405 -2.79 34.23 2.83
N SER A 406 -1.49 34.01 2.63
CA SER A 406 -0.54 33.69 3.70
C SER A 406 -0.53 34.71 4.85
N ASN A 407 -0.58 36.00 4.53
CA ASN A 407 -0.64 37.07 5.53
C ASN A 407 -2.03 37.16 6.16
N PHE A 408 -3.08 36.94 5.36
CA PHE A 408 -4.46 36.97 5.83
C PHE A 408 -4.73 35.90 6.89
N TYR A 409 -4.45 34.62 6.59
CA TYR A 409 -4.82 33.55 7.51
C TYR A 409 -3.96 33.58 8.80
N GLN A 410 -2.68 33.98 8.71
CA GLN A 410 -1.84 34.16 9.90
C GLN A 410 -2.38 35.28 10.80
N SER A 411 -2.70 36.44 10.21
CA SER A 411 -3.31 37.55 10.95
C SER A 411 -4.65 37.15 11.55
N PHE A 412 -5.45 36.38 10.81
CA PHE A 412 -6.73 35.85 11.28
C PHE A 412 -6.55 34.92 12.48
N ASN A 413 -5.64 33.97 12.40
CA ASN A 413 -5.36 33.02 13.48
C ASN A 413 -4.83 33.71 14.74
N LYS A 414 -3.99 34.74 14.57
CA LYS A 414 -3.52 35.59 15.67
C LYS A 414 -4.69 36.35 16.31
N TYR A 415 -5.56 36.93 15.50
CA TYR A 415 -6.75 37.64 15.98
C TYR A 415 -7.72 36.71 16.73
N ILE A 416 -7.90 35.46 16.28
CA ILE A 416 -8.73 34.45 16.95
C ILE A 416 -8.26 34.23 18.39
N VAL A 417 -6.97 34.01 18.59
CA VAL A 417 -6.42 33.66 19.91
C VAL A 417 -6.25 34.89 20.80
N GLU A 418 -5.60 35.94 20.28
CA GLU A 418 -5.21 37.11 21.09
C GLU A 418 -6.36 38.08 21.33
N GLU A 419 -7.16 38.35 20.29
CA GLU A 419 -8.17 39.39 20.32
C GLU A 419 -9.55 38.86 20.67
N LEU A 420 -9.95 37.73 20.08
CA LEU A 420 -11.26 37.11 20.34
C LEU A 420 -11.24 36.14 21.53
N SER A 421 -10.05 35.76 22.02
CA SER A 421 -9.90 34.75 23.08
C SER A 421 -10.60 33.42 22.77
N LEU A 422 -10.67 33.07 21.48
CA LEU A 422 -11.21 31.81 21.03
C LEU A 422 -10.11 30.74 21.04
N PRO A 423 -10.47 29.46 21.26
CA PRO A 423 -9.51 28.36 21.24
C PRO A 423 -8.81 28.18 19.89
N GLU A 424 -7.59 27.65 19.92
CA GLU A 424 -6.75 27.38 18.73
C GLU A 424 -7.41 26.42 17.72
N ASP A 425 -8.37 25.63 18.17
CA ASP A 425 -9.18 24.77 17.31
C ASP A 425 -10.07 25.58 16.32
N LYS A 426 -10.20 26.90 16.49
CA LYS A 426 -10.84 27.81 15.54
C LYS A 426 -9.87 28.41 14.52
N GLN A 427 -8.60 28.07 14.57
CA GLN A 427 -7.65 28.52 13.58
C GLN A 427 -7.82 27.74 12.26
N ILE A 428 -7.28 28.28 11.17
CA ILE A 428 -7.29 27.66 9.85
C ILE A 428 -5.89 27.65 9.26
N GLY A 429 -5.54 26.57 8.56
CA GLY A 429 -4.25 26.49 7.88
C GLY A 429 -4.28 26.98 6.43
N GLN A 430 -3.09 27.08 5.84
CA GLN A 430 -2.85 27.53 4.46
C GLN A 430 -3.71 26.83 3.40
N PHE A 431 -4.05 25.54 3.59
CA PHE A 431 -4.84 24.73 2.65
C PHE A 431 -6.34 24.67 2.98
N PHE A 432 -6.83 25.50 3.91
CA PHE A 432 -8.26 25.62 4.20
C PHE A 432 -9.08 25.97 2.95
N ILE A 433 -8.53 26.86 2.12
CA ILE A 433 -8.96 27.05 0.73
C ILE A 433 -7.90 26.48 -0.19
N LYS A 434 -8.30 25.67 -1.19
CA LYS A 434 -7.42 25.26 -2.30
C LYS A 434 -7.63 26.21 -3.47
N PHE A 435 -6.64 27.05 -3.74
CA PHE A 435 -6.64 27.98 -4.86
C PHE A 435 -6.18 27.30 -6.14
N LYS A 436 -6.59 27.87 -7.27
CA LYS A 436 -6.18 27.44 -8.61
C LYS A 436 -5.26 28.50 -9.22
N GLU A 437 -4.21 28.03 -9.89
CA GLU A 437 -3.36 28.90 -10.68
C GLU A 437 -4.16 29.56 -11.80
N ASN A 438 -3.97 30.87 -11.98
CA ASN A 438 -4.56 31.66 -13.07
C ASN A 438 -6.11 31.66 -13.13
N ASP A 439 -6.80 31.42 -12.01
CA ASP A 439 -8.27 31.46 -11.93
C ASP A 439 -8.76 32.34 -10.77
N ASP A 440 -8.52 33.65 -10.91
CA ASP A 440 -8.93 34.67 -9.93
C ASP A 440 -10.44 34.62 -9.63
N HIS A 441 -11.26 34.32 -10.63
CA HIS A 441 -12.71 34.25 -10.45
C HIS A 441 -13.10 33.08 -9.53
N TYR A 442 -12.52 31.90 -9.73
CA TYR A 442 -12.72 30.77 -8.82
C TYR A 442 -12.19 31.05 -7.41
N ASN A 443 -10.99 31.63 -7.32
CA ASN A 443 -10.30 31.91 -6.07
C ASN A 443 -11.07 32.92 -5.20
N ASN A 444 -11.45 34.05 -5.78
CA ASN A 444 -12.29 35.04 -5.10
C ASN A 444 -13.63 34.44 -4.64
N LYS A 445 -14.21 33.54 -5.45
CA LYS A 445 -15.42 32.82 -5.07
C LYS A 445 -15.27 31.95 -3.83
N GLN A 446 -14.08 31.39 -3.57
CA GLN A 446 -13.85 30.62 -2.34
C GLN A 446 -13.89 31.49 -1.08
N LEU A 447 -13.51 32.77 -1.17
CA LEU A 447 -13.51 33.69 -0.03
C LEU A 447 -14.92 33.88 0.53
N TYR A 448 -15.90 34.19 -0.31
CA TYR A 448 -17.27 34.41 0.15
C TYR A 448 -18.13 33.13 0.23
N ASN A 449 -17.74 32.04 -0.44
CA ASN A 449 -18.47 30.76 -0.33
C ASN A 449 -17.98 29.84 0.78
N LYS A 450 -16.69 29.89 1.15
CA LYS A 450 -16.11 29.00 2.18
C LYS A 450 -15.64 29.78 3.40
N LEU A 451 -14.72 30.71 3.21
CA LEU A 451 -14.11 31.44 4.30
C LEU A 451 -15.13 32.29 5.07
N LEU A 452 -15.99 33.04 4.37
CA LEU A 452 -17.06 33.80 5.01
C LEU A 452 -18.05 32.90 5.76
N GLN A 453 -18.37 31.72 5.23
CA GLN A 453 -19.27 30.78 5.91
C GLN A 453 -18.66 30.32 7.24
N TYR A 454 -17.36 29.99 7.23
CA TYR A 454 -16.62 29.62 8.43
C TYR A 454 -16.56 30.77 9.43
N ILE A 455 -16.08 31.95 9.01
CA ILE A 455 -15.99 33.13 9.87
C ILE A 455 -17.35 33.44 10.49
N TRP A 456 -18.43 33.37 9.71
CA TRP A 456 -19.75 33.71 10.21
C TRP A 456 -20.21 32.72 11.29
N ASN A 457 -20.12 31.42 11.01
CA ASN A 457 -20.70 30.39 11.88
C ASN A 457 -19.82 30.02 13.06
N ASP A 458 -18.52 29.86 12.84
CA ASP A 458 -17.58 29.27 13.79
C ASP A 458 -16.76 30.31 14.56
N VAL A 459 -16.77 31.58 14.12
CA VAL A 459 -16.02 32.67 14.78
C VAL A 459 -16.98 33.77 15.25
N ASN A 460 -17.76 34.35 14.35
CA ASN A 460 -18.54 35.55 14.62
C ASN A 460 -19.74 35.28 15.55
N LEU A 461 -20.43 34.14 15.40
CA LEU A 461 -21.57 33.78 16.25
C LEU A 461 -21.18 33.28 17.64
N ILE A 462 -19.94 32.81 17.83
CA ILE A 462 -19.46 32.19 19.08
C ILE A 462 -18.72 33.19 19.98
N ASN A 463 -18.37 34.35 19.42
CA ASN A 463 -17.52 35.33 20.07
C ASN A 463 -18.29 36.24 21.04
N ASP A 464 -17.98 36.10 22.34
CA ASP A 464 -18.54 36.91 23.43
C ASP A 464 -17.62 38.04 23.92
N SER A 465 -16.44 38.25 23.29
CA SER A 465 -15.41 39.20 23.75
C SER A 465 -15.80 40.69 23.59
N GLY A 466 -16.89 41.00 22.88
CA GLY A 466 -17.31 42.37 22.54
C GLY A 466 -16.47 43.05 21.45
N LYS A 467 -15.33 42.46 21.07
CA LYS A 467 -14.60 42.77 19.82
C LYS A 467 -15.24 41.97 18.69
N ASN A 468 -15.20 42.46 17.46
CA ASN A 468 -15.77 41.73 16.33
C ASN A 468 -14.71 41.53 15.25
N PHE A 469 -14.75 40.39 14.58
CA PHE A 469 -13.96 40.15 13.38
C PHE A 469 -14.60 40.79 12.14
N ILE A 470 -15.92 40.65 12.02
CA ILE A 470 -16.73 41.34 11.00
C ILE A 470 -17.11 42.73 11.52
N SER A 471 -17.14 43.72 10.63
CA SER A 471 -17.51 45.09 10.98
C SER A 471 -18.94 45.19 11.55
N LYS A 472 -19.13 46.07 12.53
CA LYS A 472 -20.40 46.24 13.27
C LYS A 472 -21.56 46.76 12.42
N ASP A 473 -21.29 47.37 11.27
CA ASP A 473 -22.32 47.83 10.33
C ASP A 473 -22.99 46.67 9.57
N ILE A 474 -22.34 45.51 9.52
CA ILE A 474 -22.82 44.33 8.80
C ILE A 474 -23.71 43.50 9.73
N ARG A 475 -25.01 43.49 9.45
CA ARG A 475 -26.03 42.88 10.32
C ARG A 475 -26.51 41.51 9.86
N SER A 476 -26.06 41.04 8.71
CA SER A 476 -26.50 39.76 8.16
C SER A 476 -25.46 39.13 7.25
N PHE A 477 -25.49 37.80 7.18
CA PHE A 477 -24.66 37.02 6.27
C PHE A 477 -24.83 37.47 4.83
N SER A 478 -26.07 37.74 4.38
CA SER A 478 -26.35 38.18 3.02
C SER A 478 -25.69 39.51 2.67
N GLN A 479 -25.62 40.45 3.64
CA GLN A 479 -24.90 41.72 3.45
C GLN A 479 -23.40 41.48 3.31
N ALA A 480 -22.80 40.70 4.22
CA ALA A 480 -21.38 40.35 4.15
C ALA A 480 -21.02 39.66 2.82
N TYR A 481 -21.86 38.73 2.39
CA TYR A 481 -21.69 37.97 1.15
C TYR A 481 -21.70 38.89 -0.09
N LYS A 482 -22.65 39.84 -0.16
CA LYS A 482 -22.74 40.78 -1.28
C LYS A 482 -21.53 41.73 -1.33
N LYS A 483 -21.12 42.27 -0.17
CA LYS A 483 -19.93 43.14 -0.06
C LYS A 483 -18.68 42.40 -0.53
N LEU A 484 -18.38 41.23 0.06
CA LEU A 484 -17.17 40.47 -0.27
C LEU A 484 -17.16 39.97 -1.73
N LYS A 485 -18.33 39.66 -2.31
CA LYS A 485 -18.45 39.32 -3.74
C LYS A 485 -18.05 40.49 -4.67
N ASN A 486 -18.23 41.72 -4.22
CA ASN A 486 -17.81 42.93 -4.92
C ASN A 486 -16.40 43.40 -4.51
N ASN A 487 -15.64 42.55 -3.78
CA ASN A 487 -14.37 42.88 -3.15
C ASN A 487 -14.46 44.00 -2.10
N GLU A 488 -15.64 44.38 -1.63
CA GLU A 488 -15.77 45.37 -0.55
C GLU A 488 -15.38 44.72 0.79
N ASN A 489 -14.63 45.48 1.61
CA ASN A 489 -14.22 45.02 2.91
C ASN A 489 -15.43 44.77 3.84
N ILE A 490 -15.30 43.70 4.63
CA ILE A 490 -16.28 43.30 5.64
C ILE A 490 -15.67 43.18 7.04
N PHE A 491 -14.35 43.31 7.16
CA PHE A 491 -13.63 43.07 8.40
C PHE A 491 -13.58 44.34 9.25
N SER A 492 -13.46 44.17 10.55
CA SER A 492 -13.38 45.28 11.51
C SER A 492 -12.07 46.08 11.34
N GLU A 493 -12.10 47.35 11.72
CA GLU A 493 -10.92 48.23 11.69
C GLU A 493 -9.75 47.64 12.49
N ASN A 494 -10.02 47.03 13.65
CA ASN A 494 -9.00 46.40 14.47
C ASN A 494 -8.28 45.26 13.73
N PHE A 495 -9.04 44.41 13.02
CA PHE A 495 -8.44 43.34 12.23
C PHE A 495 -7.65 43.88 11.05
N LEU A 496 -8.17 44.89 10.35
CA LEU A 496 -7.45 45.52 9.24
C LEU A 496 -6.12 46.12 9.68
N GLN A 497 -6.07 46.77 10.85
CA GLN A 497 -4.82 47.30 11.40
C GLN A 497 -3.80 46.19 11.66
N LEU A 498 -4.22 45.08 12.28
CA LEU A 498 -3.36 43.92 12.50
C LEU A 498 -2.83 43.34 11.17
N LEU A 499 -3.72 43.19 10.19
CA LEU A 499 -3.39 42.65 8.88
C LEU A 499 -2.37 43.52 8.12
N MET A 500 -2.48 44.85 8.24
CA MET A 500 -1.55 45.79 7.63
C MET A 500 -0.16 45.76 8.29
N VAL A 501 -0.08 45.55 9.60
CA VAL A 501 1.21 45.35 10.28
C VAL A 501 1.89 44.09 9.75
N TYR A 502 1.16 42.98 9.68
CA TYR A 502 1.68 41.70 9.19
C TYR A 502 2.17 41.77 7.74
N SER A 503 1.47 42.53 6.90
CA SER A 503 1.80 42.69 5.48
C SER A 503 3.02 43.59 5.23
N ASN A 504 3.53 44.29 6.25
CA ASN A 504 4.74 45.11 6.16
C ASN A 504 5.97 44.41 6.78
N GLU A 505 5.76 43.33 7.55
CA GLU A 505 6.83 42.55 8.21
C GLU A 505 7.24 41.29 7.44
N SER A 506 6.47 40.91 6.40
CA SER A 506 6.69 39.77 5.50
C SER A 506 7.17 40.21 4.12
#